data_AF-A0A841AR40-F1
#
_entry.id   AF-A0A841AR40-F1
#
_cell.length_a   1.000
_cell.length_b   1.000
_cell.length_c   1.000
_cell.angle_alpha   90.00
_cell.angle_beta   90.00
_cell.angle_gamma   90.00
#
_symmetry.space_group_name_H-M   'P 1'
#
loop_
_entity.id
_entity.type
_entity.pdbx_description
1 polymer ?
#
loop_
_entity_poly.entity_id
_entity_poly.type
_entity_poly.pdbx_seq_one_letter_code
_entity_poly.pdbx_strand_id
1 'polypeptide(L)' 'MAVPKRKMSRASTRMRRAQWKATAPTLVKTVENGKTTYSLPHRAKVVEDSTGTPLYMEYKGRKVADV' A
#
# COMPACT_ATOMS: atom_id res chain seq x y z
N MET A 1 -20.38 -16.40 -33.30
CA MET A 1 -19.15 -16.22 -32.51
C MET A 1 -18.59 -14.82 -32.75
N ALA A 2 -18.38 -14.02 -31.71
CA ALA A 2 -17.87 -12.66 -31.88
C ALA A 2 -16.35 -12.68 -32.10
N VAL A 3 -15.88 -12.02 -33.16
CA VAL A 3 -14.45 -11.86 -33.47
C VAL A 3 -14.13 -10.41 -33.84
N PRO A 4 -12.95 -9.89 -33.46
CA PRO A 4 -12.53 -8.56 -33.89
C PRO A 4 -12.43 -8.49 -35.42
N LYS A 5 -13.20 -7.60 -36.04
CA LYS A 5 -13.16 -7.40 -37.50
C LYS A 5 -11.87 -6.73 -37.98
N ARG A 6 -11.23 -5.94 -37.11
CA ARG A 6 -10.00 -5.19 -37.41
C ARG A 6 -9.05 -5.23 -36.22
N LYS A 7 -7.75 -5.14 -36.52
CA LYS A 7 -6.72 -4.90 -35.51
C LYS A 7 -6.92 -3.51 -34.90
N MET A 8 -6.86 -3.42 -33.57
CA MET A 8 -6.87 -2.12 -32.89
C MET A 8 -5.63 -1.31 -33.22
N SER A 9 -5.82 -0.01 -33.45
CA SER A 9 -4.71 0.92 -33.65
C SER A 9 -3.86 1.04 -32.38
N ARG A 10 -2.59 1.41 -32.57
CA ARG A 10 -1.67 1.69 -31.45
C ARG A 10 -2.20 2.83 -30.57
N ALA A 11 -2.78 3.87 -31.17
CA ALA A 11 -3.36 5.00 -30.44
C ALA A 11 -4.53 4.57 -29.54
N SER A 12 -5.50 3.81 -30.07
CA SER A 12 -6.66 3.32 -29.30
C SER A 12 -6.23 2.39 -28.15
N THR A 13 -5.25 1.52 -28.40
CA THR A 13 -4.68 0.65 -27.36
C THR A 13 -4.02 1.46 -26.24
N ARG A 14 -3.22 2.49 -26.58
CA ARG A 14 -2.60 3.37 -25.58
C ARG A 14 -3.65 4.13 -24.78
N MET A 15 -4.66 4.69 -25.44
CA MET A 15 -5.74 5.43 -24.79
C MET A 15 -6.49 4.56 -23.77
N ARG A 16 -6.86 3.32 -24.13
CA ARG A 16 -7.52 2.41 -23.19
C ARG A 16 -6.61 2.08 -22.00
N ARG A 17 -5.33 1.78 -22.25
CA ARG A 17 -4.36 1.48 -21.18
C ARG A 17 -3.98 2.69 -20.34
N ALA A 18 -4.19 3.91 -20.82
CA ALA A 18 -3.89 5.11 -20.05
C ALA A 18 -4.75 5.23 -18.79
N GLN A 19 -5.91 4.60 -18.76
CA GLN A 19 -6.77 4.51 -17.57
C GLN A 19 -6.29 3.46 -16.55
N TRP A 20 -5.37 2.57 -16.95
CA TRP A 20 -4.85 1.53 -16.07
C TRP A 20 -3.71 2.10 -15.23
N LYS A 21 -4.09 2.90 -14.24
CA LYS A 21 -3.18 3.53 -13.28
C LYS A 21 -3.37 2.90 -11.91
N ALA A 22 -2.26 2.64 -11.23
CA ALA A 22 -2.30 2.24 -9.83
C ALA A 22 -2.61 3.46 -8.96
N THR A 23 -3.44 3.26 -7.95
CA THR A 23 -3.71 4.26 -6.92
C THR A 23 -2.72 4.08 -5.78
N ALA A 24 -2.10 5.16 -5.32
CA ALA A 24 -1.25 5.12 -4.14
C ALA A 24 -2.08 4.76 -2.89
N PRO A 25 -1.59 3.88 -2.00
CA PRO A 25 -2.29 3.57 -0.77
C PRO A 25 -2.36 4.81 0.14
N THR A 26 -3.45 4.94 0.88
CA THR A 26 -3.55 5.94 1.95
C THR A 26 -2.72 5.47 3.14
N LEU A 27 -1.85 6.33 3.63
CA LEU A 27 -0.94 6.04 4.74
C LEU A 27 -1.15 7.04 5.88
N VAL A 28 -1.03 6.55 7.12
CA VAL A 28 -1.05 7.34 8.35
C VAL A 28 0.38 7.50 8.84
N LYS A 29 0.73 8.74 9.20
CA LYS A 29 2.04 9.09 9.76
C LYS A 29 2.01 8.96 11.29
N THR A 30 2.96 8.23 11.86
CA THR A 30 3.21 8.17 13.31
C THR A 30 4.69 8.44 13.62
N VAL A 31 4.97 8.92 14.83
CA VAL A 31 6.35 9.09 15.34
C VAL A 31 6.57 8.04 16.42
N GLU A 32 7.53 7.16 16.20
CA GLU A 32 7.90 6.06 17.11
C GLU A 32 9.41 6.12 17.32
N ASN A 33 9.85 6.11 18.58
CA ASN A 33 11.26 6.19 18.98
C ASN A 33 12.02 7.34 18.28
N GLY A 34 11.35 8.46 18.02
CA GLY A 34 11.91 9.64 17.32
C GLY A 34 11.96 9.53 15.79
N LYS A 35 11.55 8.40 15.19
CA LYS A 35 11.50 8.16 13.74
C LYS A 35 10.07 8.30 13.22
N THR A 36 9.93 8.87 12.02
CA THR A 36 8.64 8.88 11.30
C THR A 36 8.40 7.54 10.65
N THR A 37 7.29 6.89 10.99
CA THR A 37 6.84 5.61 10.42
C THR A 37 5.50 5.80 9.71
N TYR A 38 5.29 5.05 8.63
CA TYR A 38 4.04 5.04 7.87
C TYR A 38 3.35 3.70 8.01
N SER A 39 2.04 3.73 8.25
CA SER A 39 1.22 2.52 8.35
C SER A 39 -0.09 2.67 7.58
N LEU A 40 -0.71 1.55 7.24
CA LEU A 40 -2.05 1.55 6.64
C LEU A 40 -3.10 1.90 7.71
N PRO A 41 -4.13 2.70 7.36
CA PRO A 41 -5.23 2.95 8.27
C PRO A 41 -5.96 1.66 8.61
N HIS A 42 -6.48 1.59 9.84
CA HIS A 42 -7.27 0.46 10.36
C HIS A 42 -6.57 -0.90 10.34
N ARG A 43 -5.23 -0.92 10.34
CA ARG A 43 -4.43 -2.13 10.51
C ARG A 43 -3.51 -2.01 11.72
N ALA A 44 -3.19 -3.14 12.33
CA ALA A 44 -2.10 -3.18 13.29
C ALA A 44 -0.78 -2.93 12.55
N LYS A 45 0.09 -2.12 13.15
CA LYS A 45 1.44 -1.82 12.64
C LYS A 45 2.47 -2.57 13.47
N VAL A 46 3.60 -2.89 12.85
CA VAL A 46 4.75 -3.44 13.57
C VAL A 46 5.48 -2.29 14.26
N VAL A 47 5.74 -2.44 15.55
CA VAL A 47 6.58 -1.52 16.32
C VAL A 47 7.98 -2.12 16.38
N GLU A 48 8.97 -1.31 16.04
CA GLU A 48 10.38 -1.67 15.98
C GLU A 48 11.17 -0.97 17.10
N ASP A 49 12.27 -1.58 17.55
CA ASP A 49 13.24 -0.90 18.40
C ASP A 49 14.11 0.10 17.61
N SER A 50 14.89 0.92 18.30
CA SER A 50 15.91 1.84 17.78
C SER A 50 16.89 1.21 16.78
N THR A 51 17.13 -0.11 16.87
CA THR A 51 17.96 -0.88 15.93
C THR A 51 17.19 -1.55 14.79
N GLY A 52 15.86 -1.38 14.72
CA GLY A 52 15.01 -1.94 13.65
C GLY A 52 14.53 -3.37 13.91
N THR A 53 14.75 -3.93 15.10
CA THR A 53 14.24 -5.25 15.48
C THR A 53 12.72 -5.16 15.71
N PRO A 54 11.90 -6.01 15.07
CA PRO A 54 10.45 -5.99 15.29
C PRO A 54 10.11 -6.57 16.66
N LEU A 55 9.25 -5.88 17.41
CA LEU A 55 8.93 -6.25 18.80
C LEU A 55 7.52 -6.83 18.93
N TYR A 56 6.51 -6.09 18.47
CA TYR A 56 5.12 -6.47 18.58
C TYR A 56 4.26 -5.74 17.55
N MET A 57 3.05 -6.25 17.32
CA MET A 57 2.03 -5.54 16.57
C MET A 57 1.21 -4.65 17.50
N GLU A 58 1.07 -3.37 17.15
CA GLU A 58 0.29 -2.38 17.87
C GLU A 58 -0.94 -1.94 17.07
N TYR A 59 -2.07 -1.77 17.74
CA TYR A 59 -3.24 -1.07 17.22
C TYR A 59 -3.83 -0.13 18.26
N LYS A 60 -4.00 1.15 17.90
CA LYS A 60 -4.56 2.18 18.79
C LYS A 60 -3.85 2.23 20.17
N GLY A 61 -2.51 2.19 20.19
CA GLY A 61 -1.73 2.29 21.43
C GLY A 61 -1.71 1.03 22.30
N ARG A 62 -2.25 -0.09 21.82
CA ARG A 62 -2.25 -1.37 22.55
C ARG A 62 -1.50 -2.43 21.76
N LYS A 63 -0.72 -3.24 22.48
CA LYS A 63 -0.12 -4.48 21.94
C LYS A 63 -1.24 -5.46 21.62
N VAL A 64 -1.28 -5.95 20.38
CA VAL A 64 -2.30 -6.87 19.88
C VAL A 64 -1.74 -8.27 19.65
N ALA A 65 -0.48 -8.37 19.22
CA ALA A 65 0.20 -9.65 18.98
C ALA A 65 1.71 -9.52 19.17
N ASP A 66 2.37 -10.63 19.50
CA ASP A 66 3.81 -10.79 19.32
C ASP A 66 4.14 -10.99 17.83
N VAL A 67 5.34 -10.54 17.42
CA VAL A 67 5.84 -10.69 16.04
C VAL A 67 6.49 -12.06 15.85
#